data_AF-A0A6B0U6V5-F1
#
_entry.id   AF-A0A6B0U6V5-F1
#
_cell.length_a   1.000
_cell.length_b   1.000
_cell.length_c   1.000
_cell.angle_alpha   90.00
_cell.angle_beta   90.00
_cell.angle_gamma   90.00
#
_symmetry.space_group_name_H-M   'P 1'
#
loop_
_entity.id
_entity.type
_entity.pdbx_description
1 polymer ?
#
loop_
_entity_poly.entity_id
_entity_poly.type
_entity_poly.pdbx_seq_one_letter_code
_entity_poly.pdbx_strand_id
1 'polypeptide(L)'
;MKMRSSYIFCLLAMCYIAYAVSGCPNGGMKMKIPSVRCQYYCVNFITGDSLHREKDNTPCTGPGLPNGICMGGECKEKNKY
;
A
#
# COMPACT_ATOMS: atom_id res chain seq x y z
N MET A 1 37.40 12.74 -14.11
CA MET A 1 35.92 12.81 -13.91
C MET A 1 35.29 11.47 -14.27
N LYS A 2 34.90 10.66 -13.27
CA LYS A 2 33.74 9.72 -13.34
C LYS A 2 33.65 8.89 -12.05
N MET A 3 33.32 9.57 -10.94
CA MET A 3 32.82 8.94 -9.70
C MET A 3 31.36 9.35 -9.42
N ARG A 4 30.64 9.83 -10.45
CA ARG A 4 29.22 10.21 -10.33
C ARG A 4 28.26 9.08 -10.66
N SER A 5 28.71 8.07 -11.42
CA SER A 5 27.84 6.99 -11.88
C SER A 5 27.48 5.99 -10.77
N SER A 6 28.44 5.64 -9.91
CA SER A 6 28.21 4.67 -8.83
C SER A 6 27.28 5.21 -7.74
N TYR A 7 27.36 6.51 -7.42
CA TYR A 7 26.48 7.13 -6.44
C TYR A 7 25.02 7.16 -6.88
N ILE A 8 24.79 7.44 -8.17
CA ILE A 8 23.44 7.42 -8.76
C ILE A 8 22.86 6.00 -8.76
N PHE A 9 23.68 4.99 -9.08
CA PHE A 9 23.26 3.58 -9.02
C PHE A 9 22.92 3.14 -7.58
N CYS A 10 23.73 3.52 -6.58
CA CYS A 10 23.44 3.22 -5.18
C CYS A 10 22.15 3.90 -4.70
N LEU A 11 21.91 5.16 -5.08
CA LEU A 11 20.68 5.87 -4.75
C LEU A 11 19.45 5.24 -5.41
N LEU A 12 19.55 4.83 -6.68
CA LEU A 12 18.46 4.12 -7.37
C LEU A 12 18.14 2.79 -6.70
N ALA A 13 19.16 2.04 -6.27
CA ALA A 13 18.97 0.79 -5.53
C ALA A 13 18.29 1.02 -4.17
N MET A 14 18.69 2.06 -3.42
CA MET A 14 18.04 2.41 -2.15
C MET A 14 16.58 2.85 -2.35
N CYS A 15 16.30 3.66 -3.37
CA CYS A 15 14.94 4.05 -3.73
C CYS A 15 14.08 2.85 -4.13
N TYR A 16 14.67 1.88 -4.86
CA TYR A 16 13.99 0.65 -5.26
C TYR A 16 13.63 -0.22 -4.04
N ILE A 17 14.55 -0.37 -3.09
CA ILE A 17 14.31 -1.11 -1.84
C ILE A 17 13.26 -0.40 -0.98
N ALA A 18 13.32 0.92 -0.83
CA ALA A 18 12.32 1.69 -0.09
C ALA A 18 10.91 1.58 -0.70
N TYR A 19 10.84 1.49 -2.03
CA TYR A 19 9.57 1.30 -2.74
C TYR A 19 8.99 -0.11 -2.53
N ALA A 20 9.83 -1.14 -2.41
CA ALA A 20 9.39 -2.51 -2.11
C ALA A 20 8.95 -2.73 -0.65
N VAL A 21 9.40 -1.88 0.29
CA VAL A 21 9.22 -2.09 1.74
C VAL A 21 7.92 -1.49 2.31
N SER A 22 7.24 -0.58 1.62
CA SER A 22 6.38 0.38 2.31
C SER A 22 4.88 0.02 2.42
N GLY A 23 4.57 -1.19 2.89
CA GLY A 23 3.20 -1.48 3.33
C GLY A 23 2.90 -2.90 3.80
N CYS A 24 3.72 -3.88 3.43
CA CYS A 24 3.50 -5.27 3.77
C CYS A 24 4.50 -5.74 4.83
N PRO A 25 4.06 -6.46 5.89
CA PRO A 25 4.90 -6.82 7.03
C PRO A 25 6.13 -7.68 6.69
N ASN A 26 6.15 -8.32 5.51
CA ASN A 26 7.22 -9.22 5.07
C ASN A 26 7.88 -8.79 3.74
N GLY A 27 7.85 -7.49 3.41
CA GLY A 27 8.43 -6.99 2.14
C GLY A 27 7.71 -7.46 0.88
N GLY A 28 6.46 -7.90 1.03
CA GLY A 28 5.59 -8.30 -0.08
C GLY A 28 5.11 -7.11 -0.91
N MET A 29 4.65 -7.39 -2.12
CA MET A 29 4.10 -6.38 -3.01
C MET A 29 2.68 -6.02 -2.56
N LYS A 30 2.45 -4.73 -2.25
CA LYS A 30 1.13 -4.22 -1.91
C LYS A 30 0.27 -4.06 -3.17
N MET A 31 -0.88 -4.71 -3.19
CA MET A 31 -1.84 -4.65 -4.28
C MET A 31 -3.20 -4.15 -3.75
N LYS A 32 -3.68 -3.03 -4.30
CA LYS A 32 -4.97 -2.45 -3.91
C LYS A 32 -6.11 -3.19 -4.58
N ILE A 33 -7.19 -3.43 -3.82
CA ILE A 33 -8.36 -4.12 -4.33
C ILE A 33 -9.42 -3.06 -4.69
N PRO A 34 -9.83 -2.94 -5.96
CA PRO A 34 -10.74 -1.88 -6.38
C PRO A 34 -12.10 -1.97 -5.69
N SER A 35 -12.58 -3.20 -5.40
CA SER A 35 -13.87 -3.45 -4.74
C SER A 35 -13.84 -3.26 -3.22
N VAL A 36 -12.67 -3.37 -2.57
CA VAL A 36 -12.51 -3.20 -1.11
C VAL A 36 -11.35 -2.25 -0.80
N ARG A 37 -11.62 -0.95 -0.92
CA ARG A 37 -10.63 0.15 -0.75
C ARG A 37 -9.96 0.23 0.62
N CYS A 38 -10.57 -0.35 1.65
CA CYS A 38 -10.04 -0.38 3.02
C CYS A 38 -9.23 -1.64 3.33
N GLN A 39 -8.95 -2.44 2.32
CA GLN A 39 -8.12 -3.63 2.41
C GLN A 39 -7.14 -3.65 1.23
N TYR A 40 -5.99 -4.28 1.45
CA TYR A 40 -5.00 -4.51 0.41
C TYR A 40 -4.45 -5.92 0.53
N TYR A 41 -4.06 -6.48 -0.60
CA TYR A 41 -3.29 -7.71 -0.64
C TYR A 41 -1.82 -7.40 -0.49
N CYS A 42 -1.14 -8.26 0.25
CA CYS A 42 0.29 -8.39 0.25
C CYS A 42 0.65 -9.70 -0.44
N VAL A 43 1.16 -9.58 -1.65
CA VAL A 43 1.61 -10.74 -2.43
C VAL A 43 3.06 -11.01 -2.03
N ASN A 44 3.31 -12.17 -1.44
CA ASN A 44 4.66 -12.61 -1.09
C ASN A 44 4.91 -14.00 -1.67
N PHE A 45 5.92 -14.12 -2.54
CA PHE A 45 6.28 -15.39 -3.19
C PHE A 45 6.74 -16.47 -2.20
N ILE A 46 7.18 -16.10 -1.01
CA ILE A 46 7.71 -17.03 0.00
C ILE A 46 6.61 -17.48 0.98
N THR A 47 5.80 -16.55 1.48
CA THR A 47 4.80 -16.83 2.53
C THR A 47 3.37 -16.94 2.01
N GLY A 48 3.15 -16.71 0.71
CA GLY A 48 1.83 -16.61 0.11
C GLY A 48 1.17 -15.25 0.28
N ASP A 49 -0.04 -15.13 -0.28
CA ASP A 49 -0.81 -13.90 -0.27
C ASP A 49 -1.52 -13.69 1.08
N SER A 50 -1.45 -12.47 1.60
CA SER A 50 -2.14 -12.09 2.84
C SER A 50 -2.99 -10.83 2.65
N LEU A 51 -4.15 -10.79 3.30
CA LEU A 51 -5.05 -9.64 3.28
C LEU A 51 -4.80 -8.78 4.52
N HIS A 52 -4.58 -7.48 4.30
CA HIS A 52 -4.33 -6.52 5.36
C HIS A 52 -5.30 -5.35 5.28
N ARG A 53 -5.56 -4.74 6.44
CA ARG A 53 -6.42 -3.55 6.56
C ARG A 53 -5.62 -2.30 6.25
N GLU A 54 -6.20 -1.43 5.42
CA GLU A 54 -5.73 -0.05 5.24
C GLU A 54 -5.83 0.69 6.58
N LYS A 55 -5.02 1.74 6.76
CA LYS A 55 -5.02 2.52 8.01
C LYS A 55 -6.39 3.16 8.22
N ASP A 56 -6.86 3.19 9.47
CA ASP A 56 -8.08 3.94 9.80
C ASP A 56 -7.93 5.42 9.42
N ASN A 57 -9.07 6.05 9.10
CA ASN A 57 -9.18 7.41 8.54
C ASN A 57 -8.60 7.58 7.13
N THR A 58 -8.17 6.51 6.45
CA THR A 58 -7.79 6.60 5.03
C THR A 58 -9.04 6.90 4.18
N PRO A 59 -9.02 7.89 3.26
CA PRO A 59 -10.16 8.17 2.39
C PRO A 59 -10.51 6.95 1.52
N CYS A 60 -11.78 6.58 1.52
CA CYS A 60 -12.32 5.55 0.64
C CYS A 60 -13.43 6.16 -0.24
N THR A 61 -13.30 6.02 -1.55
CA THR A 61 -14.28 6.49 -2.53
C THR A 61 -14.19 5.64 -3.79
N GLY A 62 -15.28 5.39 -4.49
CA GLY A 62 -15.25 4.59 -5.72
C GLY A 62 -16.63 4.24 -6.24
N PRO A 63 -16.70 3.60 -7.42
CA PRO A 63 -17.96 3.15 -8.00
C PRO A 63 -18.67 2.19 -7.04
N GLY A 64 -19.88 2.54 -6.60
CA GLY A 64 -20.64 1.74 -5.64
C GLY A 64 -20.18 1.84 -4.18
N LEU A 65 -19.20 2.68 -3.86
CA LEU A 65 -18.78 2.96 -2.48
C LEU A 65 -19.22 4.38 -2.06
N PRO A 66 -19.66 4.56 -0.81
CA PRO A 66 -19.91 5.89 -0.27
C PRO A 66 -18.60 6.69 -0.20
N ASN A 67 -18.70 8.02 -0.27
CA ASN A 67 -17.56 8.88 0.01
C ASN A 67 -17.29 8.87 1.52
N GLY A 68 -16.23 8.18 1.93
CA GLY A 68 -16.05 7.77 3.31
C GLY A 68 -14.59 7.69 3.75
N ILE A 69 -14.42 7.12 4.93
CA ILE A 69 -13.14 6.82 5.55
C ILE A 69 -13.09 5.35 5.98
N CYS A 70 -11.90 4.76 5.94
CA CYS A 70 -11.69 3.43 6.45
C CYS A 70 -11.80 3.41 7.98
N MET A 71 -12.64 2.51 8.49
CA MET A 71 -12.74 2.21 9.91
C MET A 71 -12.89 0.71 10.10
N GLY A 72 -11.96 0.09 10.80
CA GLY A 72 -12.00 -1.35 11.10
C GLY A 72 -11.89 -2.25 9.86
N GLY A 73 -11.39 -1.73 8.74
CA GLY A 73 -11.29 -2.44 7.46
C GLY A 73 -12.50 -2.28 6.53
N GLU A 74 -13.51 -1.49 6.92
CA GLU A 74 -14.66 -1.15 6.09
C GLU A 74 -14.68 0.33 5.71
N CYS A 75 -15.25 0.64 4.55
CA CYS A 75 -15.48 2.01 4.13
C CYS A 75 -16.76 2.53 4.81
N LYS A 76 -16.60 3.43 5.79
CA LYS A 76 -17.72 4.07 6.50
C LYS A 76 -17.91 5.49 5.99
N GLU A 77 -19.16 5.89 5.87
CA GLU A 77 -19.54 7.20 5.38
C GLU A 77 -19.08 8.31 6.35
N LYS A 78 -18.50 9.40 5.83
CA LYS A 78 -17.87 10.45 6.65
C LYS A 78 -18.86 11.18 7.57
N ASN A 79 -20.16 11.17 7.23
CA ASN A 79 -21.23 11.88 7.95
C ASN A 79 -21.94 11.03 9.03
N LYS A 80 -21.49 9.81 9.32
CA LYS A 80 -22.10 8.93 10.34
C LYS A 80 -21.35 8.92 11.69
N TYR A 81 -20.34 9.77 11.85
CA TYR A 81 -19.55 9.94 13.08
C TYR A 81 -19.41 11.42 13.44
#